data_AF-A0A7R9JLX0-F1
#
_entry.id   AF-A0A7R9JLX0-F1
#
_cell.length_a   1.000
_cell.length_b   1.000
_cell.length_c   1.000
_cell.angle_alpha   90.00
_cell.angle_beta   90.00
_cell.angle_gamma   90.00
#
_symmetry.space_group_name_H-M   'P 1'
#
loop_
_entity.id
_entity.type
_entity.pdbx_description
1 polymer ?
#
loop_
_entity_poly.entity_id
_entity_poly.type
_entity_poly.pdbx_seq_one_letter_code
_entity_poly.pdbx_strand_id
1 'polypeptide(L)'
;MARLKRLMTIMDSMNDAELDSRDGAKVFTKQPPRVIRVAQGSGVTEKEVKDLISQYTKFAAVVKKMGGIKGLFKGGDMAKNVNQAQMTKLNQQMAKMMDPRVLHQMGESC
;
A
#
# COMPACT_ATOMS: atom_id res chain seq x y z
N MET A 1 5.54 -23.38 -7.30
CA MET A 1 4.25 -23.40 -6.57
C MET A 1 4.35 -23.65 -5.05
N ALA A 2 5.48 -24.12 -4.49
CA ALA A 2 5.54 -24.56 -3.09
C ALA A 2 5.38 -23.44 -2.03
N ARG A 3 5.84 -22.21 -2.31
CA ARG A 3 5.90 -21.14 -1.30
C ARG A 3 4.53 -20.62 -0.90
N LEU A 4 3.63 -20.36 -1.87
CA LEU A 4 2.29 -19.85 -1.57
C LEU A 4 1.47 -20.86 -0.78
N LYS A 5 1.52 -22.14 -1.20
CA LYS A 5 0.86 -23.25 -0.52
C LYS A 5 1.33 -23.39 0.93
N ARG A 6 2.64 -23.20 1.18
CA ARG A 6 3.21 -23.21 2.53
C ARG A 6 2.64 -22.09 3.40
N LEU A 7 2.49 -20.88 2.85
CA LEU A 7 1.88 -19.77 3.59
C LEU A 7 0.40 -20.05 3.90
N MET A 8 -0.34 -20.65 2.96
CA MET A 8 -1.73 -21.07 3.18
C MET A 8 -1.83 -22.08 4.33
N THR A 9 -1.00 -23.13 4.35
CA THR A 9 -1.00 -24.11 5.44
C THR A 9 -0.62 -23.53 6.81
N ILE A 10 0.21 -22.48 6.85
CA ILE A 10 0.51 -21.77 8.11
C ILE A 10 -0.72 -20.96 8.57
N MET A 11 -1.42 -20.31 7.63
CA MET A 11 -2.65 -19.57 7.92
C MET A 11 -3.81 -20.49 8.33
N ASP A 12 -3.91 -21.69 7.76
CA ASP A 12 -4.90 -22.71 8.15
C ASP A 12 -4.72 -23.17 9.60
N SER A 13 -3.51 -23.04 10.15
CA SER A 13 -3.22 -23.34 11.55
C SER A 13 -3.56 -22.18 12.50
N MET A 14 -3.94 -21.01 11.99
CA MET A 14 -4.39 -19.86 12.81
C MET A 14 -5.88 -19.99 13.13
N ASN A 15 -6.32 -19.35 14.23
CA ASN A 15 -7.75 -19.27 14.55
C ASN A 15 -8.40 -18.01 13.95
N ASP A 16 -9.72 -17.97 13.88
CA ASP A 16 -10.47 -16.83 13.30
C ASP A 16 -10.10 -15.50 13.96
N ALA A 17 -9.92 -15.49 15.29
CA ALA A 17 -9.53 -14.28 16.02
C ALA A 17 -8.11 -13.77 15.65
N GLU A 18 -7.19 -14.68 15.32
CA GLU A 18 -5.84 -14.34 14.85
C GLU A 18 -5.88 -13.79 13.40
N LEU A 19 -6.76 -14.32 12.57
CA LEU A 19 -6.94 -13.94 11.16
C LEU A 19 -7.72 -12.62 10.99
N ASP A 20 -8.80 -12.45 11.75
CA ASP A 20 -9.67 -11.26 11.70
C ASP A 20 -9.09 -10.07 12.46
N SER A 21 -7.99 -10.27 13.20
CA SER A 21 -7.34 -9.19 13.92
C SER A 21 -6.74 -8.17 12.96
N ARG A 22 -7.24 -6.94 13.05
CA ARG A 22 -6.71 -5.76 12.34
C ARG A 22 -5.22 -5.53 12.57
N ASP A 23 -4.70 -6.02 13.69
CA ASP A 23 -3.29 -5.99 14.07
C ASP A 23 -2.83 -7.40 14.50
N GLY A 24 -2.95 -8.36 13.58
CA GLY A 24 -2.52 -9.75 13.79
C GLY A 24 -1.07 -9.84 14.30
N ALA A 25 -0.16 -9.00 13.78
CA ALA A 25 1.24 -8.98 14.21
C ALA A 25 1.41 -8.68 15.72
N LYS A 26 0.56 -7.82 16.29
CA LYS A 26 0.57 -7.52 17.71
C LYS A 26 0.05 -8.67 18.56
N VAL A 27 -0.90 -9.48 18.06
CA VAL A 27 -1.42 -10.66 18.77
C VAL A 27 -0.30 -11.68 18.99
N PHE A 28 0.45 -11.99 17.93
CA PHE A 28 1.57 -12.93 17.99
C PHE A 28 2.77 -12.40 18.80
N THR A 29 2.99 -11.08 18.81
CA THR A 29 4.01 -10.45 19.66
C THR A 29 3.64 -10.51 21.14
N LYS A 30 2.37 -10.28 21.49
CA LYS A 30 1.89 -10.30 22.88
C LYS A 30 1.79 -11.71 23.46
N GLN A 31 1.53 -12.71 22.61
CA GLN A 31 1.32 -14.09 23.04
C GLN A 31 2.23 -15.05 22.26
N PRO A 32 3.51 -15.14 22.63
CA PRO A 32 4.47 -16.07 22.00
C PRO A 32 4.00 -17.52 21.88
N PRO A 33 3.22 -18.10 22.84
CA PRO A 33 2.71 -19.46 22.70
C PRO A 33 1.88 -19.71 21.44
N ARG A 34 1.25 -18.66 20.87
CA ARG A 34 0.50 -18.78 19.60
C ARG A 34 1.40 -19.12 18.44
N VAL A 35 2.61 -18.55 18.41
CA VAL A 35 3.60 -18.83 17.37
C VAL A 35 4.02 -20.30 17.43
N ILE A 36 4.24 -20.83 18.64
CA ILE A 36 4.61 -22.24 18.85
C ILE A 36 3.48 -23.15 18.37
N ARG A 37 2.22 -22.87 18.75
CA ARG A 37 1.04 -23.62 18.32
C ARG A 37 0.90 -23.66 16.79
N VAL A 38 1.01 -22.50 16.14
CA VAL A 38 0.90 -22.39 14.67
C VAL A 38 2.04 -23.13 13.99
N ALA A 39 3.27 -22.99 14.50
CA ALA A 39 4.45 -23.68 13.96
C ALA A 39 4.29 -25.21 14.04
N GLN A 40 3.84 -25.73 15.18
CA GLN A 40 3.55 -27.15 15.39
C GLN A 40 2.41 -27.66 14.51
N GLY A 41 1.30 -26.89 14.41
CA GLY A 41 0.14 -27.27 13.61
C GLY A 41 0.40 -27.32 12.10
N SER A 42 1.32 -26.48 11.61
CA SER A 42 1.67 -26.39 10.19
C SER A 42 2.97 -27.11 9.81
N GLY A 43 3.67 -27.72 10.77
CA GLY A 43 4.93 -28.44 10.53
C GLY A 43 6.08 -27.53 10.07
N VAL A 44 6.11 -26.28 10.52
CA VAL A 44 7.14 -25.29 10.18
C VAL A 44 7.89 -24.83 11.42
N THR A 45 8.97 -24.08 11.21
CA THR A 45 9.70 -23.47 12.32
C THR A 45 9.01 -22.18 12.79
N GLU A 46 9.18 -21.81 14.07
CA GLU A 46 8.68 -20.54 14.61
C GLU A 46 9.18 -19.32 13.81
N LYS A 47 10.39 -19.42 13.25
CA LYS A 47 10.97 -18.37 12.40
C LYS A 47 10.12 -18.14 11.16
N GLU A 48 9.67 -19.20 10.50
CA GLU A 48 8.83 -19.09 9.30
C GLU A 48 7.48 -18.43 9.60
N VAL A 49 6.89 -18.71 10.76
CA VAL A 49 5.66 -18.04 11.21
C VAL A 49 5.90 -16.54 11.44
N LYS A 50 7.01 -16.18 12.11
CA LYS A 50 7.40 -14.78 12.31
C LYS A 50 7.70 -14.06 10.98
N ASP A 51 8.34 -14.74 10.05
CA ASP A 51 8.63 -14.21 8.71
C ASP A 51 7.35 -13.98 7.89
N LEU A 52 6.35 -14.87 7.98
CA LEU A 52 5.02 -14.69 7.39
C LEU A 52 4.34 -13.43 7.97
N ILE A 53 4.34 -13.27 9.29
CA ILE A 53 3.70 -12.13 9.96
C ILE A 53 4.39 -10.79 9.58
N SER A 54 5.72 -10.80 9.47
CA SER A 54 6.49 -9.65 8.99
C SER A 54 6.15 -9.30 7.54
N GLN A 55 6.04 -10.30 6.66
CA GLN A 55 5.61 -10.12 5.27
C GLN A 55 4.17 -9.58 5.18
N TYR A 56 3.25 -10.10 6.01
CA TYR A 56 1.89 -9.61 6.10
C TYR A 56 1.84 -8.13 6.50
N THR A 57 2.62 -7.72 7.49
CA THR A 57 2.66 -6.31 7.94
C THR A 57 3.12 -5.37 6.84
N LYS A 58 4.15 -5.77 6.08
CA LYS A 58 4.63 -5.03 4.90
C LYS A 58 3.56 -4.96 3.81
N PHE A 59 2.89 -6.07 3.54
CA PHE A 59 1.82 -6.12 2.55
C PHE A 59 0.62 -5.27 2.96
N ALA A 60 0.22 -5.30 4.23
CA ALA A 60 -0.82 -4.45 4.78
C ALA A 60 -0.47 -2.95 4.64
N ALA A 61 0.80 -2.56 4.83
CA ALA A 61 1.24 -1.20 4.58
C ALA A 61 1.15 -0.80 3.09
N VAL A 62 1.49 -1.72 2.18
CA VAL A 62 1.35 -1.50 0.73
C VAL A 62 -0.11 -1.43 0.31
N VAL A 63 -0.97 -2.34 0.77
CA VAL A 63 -2.42 -2.33 0.51
C VAL A 63 -3.07 -1.10 1.12
N LYS A 64 -2.63 -0.63 2.30
CA LYS A 64 -3.10 0.63 2.89
C LYS A 64 -2.69 1.83 2.05
N LYS A 65 -1.46 1.87 1.52
CA LYS A 65 -1.01 2.91 0.60
C LYS A 65 -1.77 2.84 -0.73
N MET A 66 -1.94 1.66 -1.32
CA MET A 66 -2.58 1.47 -2.62
C MET A 66 -4.11 1.58 -2.57
N GLY A 67 -4.73 1.16 -1.47
CA GLY A 67 -6.14 1.40 -1.15
C GLY A 67 -6.41 2.85 -0.76
N GLY A 68 -5.45 3.50 -0.09
CA GLY A 68 -5.44 4.95 0.11
C GLY A 68 -5.33 5.71 -1.20
N ILE A 69 -4.49 5.26 -2.13
CA ILE A 69 -4.34 5.80 -3.48
C ILE A 69 -5.62 5.59 -4.30
N LYS A 70 -6.22 4.39 -4.29
CA LYS A 70 -7.50 4.14 -4.97
C LYS A 70 -8.66 4.91 -4.32
N GLY A 71 -8.61 5.19 -3.02
CA GLY A 71 -9.52 6.10 -2.33
C GLY A 71 -9.30 7.58 -2.70
N LEU A 72 -8.04 8.01 -2.81
CA LEU A 72 -7.65 9.34 -3.30
C LEU A 72 -8.00 9.54 -4.78
N PHE A 73 -8.07 8.49 -5.59
CA PHE A 73 -8.48 8.54 -6.99
C PHE A 73 -9.97 8.25 -7.22
N LYS A 74 -10.69 7.73 -6.21
CA LYS A 74 -12.15 7.48 -6.27
C LYS A 74 -12.98 8.62 -5.66
N GLY A 75 -12.37 9.48 -4.85
CA GLY A 75 -12.90 10.81 -4.53
C GLY A 75 -12.30 11.81 -5.51
N GLY A 76 -13.13 12.46 -6.33
CA GLY A 76 -12.74 13.52 -7.28
C GLY A 76 -12.22 14.81 -6.62
N ASP A 77 -11.39 14.70 -5.58
CA ASP A 77 -10.89 15.81 -4.77
C ASP A 77 -9.45 16.21 -5.09
N MET A 78 -8.75 15.48 -5.97
CA MET A 78 -7.55 16.00 -6.64
C MET A 78 -7.87 17.10 -7.67
N ALA A 79 -9.15 17.32 -7.99
CA ALA A 79 -9.60 18.49 -8.76
C ALA A 79 -10.05 19.66 -7.86
N LYS A 80 -10.33 19.41 -6.56
CA LYS A 80 -10.86 20.42 -5.64
C LYS A 80 -9.84 20.99 -4.67
N ASN A 81 -8.69 20.33 -4.49
CA ASN A 81 -7.59 20.85 -3.66
C ASN A 81 -6.33 21.21 -4.45
N VAL A 82 -6.44 21.43 -5.76
CA VAL A 82 -5.47 22.30 -6.41
C VAL A 82 -5.79 23.71 -5.94
N ASN A 83 -5.21 24.08 -4.80
CA ASN A 83 -5.25 25.43 -4.26
C ASN A 83 -4.92 26.40 -5.40
N GLN A 84 -5.79 27.38 -5.66
CA GLN A 84 -5.61 28.36 -6.74
C GLN A 84 -4.19 28.96 -6.69
N ALA A 85 -3.63 29.14 -5.50
CA ALA A 85 -2.24 29.58 -5.30
C ALA A 85 -1.18 28.62 -5.87
N GLN A 86 -1.37 27.30 -5.76
CA GLN A 86 -0.47 26.31 -6.37
C GLN A 86 -0.64 26.25 -7.88
N MET A 87 -1.87 26.40 -8.40
CA MET A 87 -2.11 26.49 -9.83
C MET A 87 -1.53 27.77 -10.44
N THR A 88 -1.63 28.91 -9.76
CA THR A 88 -0.98 30.16 -10.18
C THR A 88 0.54 30.00 -10.20
N LYS A 89 1.12 29.33 -9.19
CA LYS A 89 2.58 29.10 -9.13
C LYS A 89 3.05 28.13 -10.22
N LEU A 90 2.27 27.08 -10.50
CA LEU A 90 2.54 26.15 -11.59
C LEU A 90 2.40 26.82 -12.95
N ASN A 91 1.34 27.62 -13.15
CA ASN A 91 1.12 28.37 -14.39
C ASN A 91 2.22 29.41 -14.62
N GLN A 92 2.70 30.08 -13.57
CA GLN A 92 3.87 30.97 -13.66
C GLN A 92 5.16 30.24 -14.00
N GLN A 93 5.36 29.01 -13.51
CA GLN A 93 6.53 28.20 -13.88
C GLN A 93 6.42 27.66 -15.32
N MET A 94 5.22 27.28 -15.75
CA MET A 94 4.95 26.85 -17.13
C MET A 94 5.15 27.99 -18.12
N ALA A 95 4.67 29.20 -17.80
CA ALA A 95 4.88 30.40 -18.60
C ALA A 95 6.36 30.80 -18.74
N LYS A 96 7.21 30.42 -17.76
CA LYS A 96 8.67 30.64 -17.84
C LYS A 96 9.41 29.59 -18.67
N MET A 97 8.82 28.41 -18.89
CA MET A 97 9.39 27.34 -19.71
C MET A 97 8.79 27.28 -21.12
N MET A 98 7.66 27.96 -21.37
CA MET A 98 7.18 28.21 -22.73
C MET A 98 8.05 29.27 -23.39
N ASP A 99 8.87 28.84 -24.35
CA ASP A 99 9.58 29.73 -25.25
C ASP A 99 8.56 30.58 -26.04
N PRO A 100 8.61 31.93 -25.98
CA PRO A 100 7.66 32.83 -26.63
C PRO A 100 7.59 32.70 -28.17
N ARG A 101 8.49 31.92 -28.78
CA ARG A 101 8.47 31.58 -30.20
C ARG A 101 7.43 30.53 -30.58
N VAL A 102 7.01 29.68 -29.64
CA VAL A 102 6.01 28.63 -29.90
C VAL A 102 4.60 29.23 -30.00
N LEU A 103 4.33 30.31 -29.25
CA LEU A 103 3.04 31.01 -29.29
C LEU A 103 2.83 31.79 -30.60
N HIS A 104 3.91 32.30 -31.21
CA HIS A 104 3.84 32.99 -32.50
C HIS A 104 3.50 32.03 -33.65
N GLN A 105 3.87 30.75 -33.56
CA GLN A 105 3.66 29.80 -34.66
C GLN A 105 2.26 29.19 -34.71
N MET A 106 1.44 29.32 -33.66
CA MET A 106 0.03 28.90 -33.69
C MET A 106 -0.94 30.04 -34.09
N GLY A 107 -0.47 31.28 -34.19
CA GLY A 107 -1.27 32.43 -34.63
C GLY A 107 -1.19 32.74 -36.14
N GLU A 108 -0.22 32.16 -36.85
CA GLU A 108 0.06 32.46 -38.27
C GLU A 108 -0.27 31.28 -39.21
N SER A 109 -1.33 30.52 -38.92
CA SER A 109 -1.84 29.49 -39.83
C SER A 109 -3.36 29.53 -39.98
N CYS A 110 -3.92 30.76 -40.05
CA CYS A 110 -5.19 31.02 -40.73
C CYS A 110 -4.88 31.61 -42.12
#